data_AF-A0A7Z8QA54-F1
#
_entry.id   AF-A0A7Z8QA54-F1
#
_cell.length_a   1.000
_cell.length_b   1.000
_cell.length_c   1.000
_cell.angle_alpha   90.00
_cell.angle_beta   90.00
_cell.angle_gamma   90.00
#
_symmetry.space_group_name_H-M   'P 1'
#
loop_
_entity.id
_entity.type
_entity.pdbx_description
1 polymer ?
#
loop_
_entity_poly.entity_id
_entity_poly.type
_entity_poly.pdbx_seq_one_letter_code
_entity_poly.pdbx_strand_id
1 'polypeptide(L)'
;EIILDVADGERGDDPSARIPNKDNEVVGACGTNVFCIKGYEACYVCEKFRPLLDGPHEKFLNSLYVEKDARLKATKSEQYASTKDTLILAVEWVVQACADMKQESEEQ
;
A
#
# COMPACT_ATOMS: atom_id res chain seq x y z
N GLU A 1 -4.14 10.81 -1.49
CA GLU A 1 -5.61 10.71 -1.52
C GLU A 1 -5.97 9.26 -1.75
N ILE A 2 -6.96 8.77 -1.00
CA ILE A 2 -7.53 7.42 -1.13
C ILE A 2 -8.63 7.47 -2.20
N ILE A 3 -8.70 6.47 -3.08
CA ILE A 3 -9.67 6.40 -4.18
C ILE A 3 -10.68 5.28 -3.95
N LEU A 4 -11.93 5.47 -4.39
CA LEU A 4 -13.01 4.47 -4.24
C LEU A 4 -12.93 3.42 -5.35
N ASP A 5 -12.80 3.89 -6.59
CA ASP A 5 -12.52 3.07 -7.76
C ASP A 5 -11.18 3.48 -8.38
N VAL A 6 -10.53 2.55 -9.08
CA VAL A 6 -9.28 2.85 -9.82
C VAL A 6 -9.51 3.97 -10.85
N ALA A 7 -10.72 4.06 -11.40
CA ALA A 7 -11.13 5.10 -12.35
C ALA A 7 -11.09 6.52 -11.75
N ASP A 8 -11.13 6.65 -10.42
CA ASP A 8 -11.04 7.96 -9.74
C ASP A 8 -9.61 8.50 -9.67
N GLY A 9 -8.61 7.68 -10.01
CA GLY A 9 -7.22 8.12 -10.10
C GLY A 9 -6.97 9.03 -11.31
N GLU A 10 -5.87 9.79 -11.29
CA GLU A 10 -5.52 10.74 -12.36
C GLU A 10 -5.35 10.10 -13.75
N ARG A 11 -5.19 8.78 -13.79
CA ARG A 11 -5.05 7.95 -15.00
C ARG A 11 -6.12 6.85 -15.04
N GLY A 12 -7.34 7.15 -14.60
CA GLY A 12 -8.41 6.16 -14.43
C GLY A 12 -8.83 5.42 -15.70
N ASP A 13 -8.62 6.02 -16.87
CA ASP A 13 -8.86 5.44 -18.18
C ASP A 13 -7.72 4.53 -18.69
N ASP A 14 -6.58 4.51 -17.98
CA ASP A 14 -5.40 3.74 -18.34
C ASP A 14 -5.26 2.48 -17.45
N PRO A 15 -5.50 1.27 -18.00
CA PRO A 15 -5.35 0.03 -17.25
C PRO A 15 -3.94 -0.19 -16.69
N SER A 16 -2.91 0.41 -17.30
CA SER A 16 -1.52 0.31 -16.84
C SER A 16 -1.25 1.13 -15.57
N ALA A 17 -2.16 2.02 -15.18
CA ALA A 17 -2.08 2.75 -13.92
C ALA A 17 -2.42 1.86 -12.72
N ARG A 18 -3.12 0.74 -12.92
CA ARG A 18 -3.47 -0.22 -11.86
C ARG A 18 -2.22 -0.84 -11.26
N ILE A 19 -2.15 -0.85 -9.93
CA ILE A 19 -1.03 -1.41 -9.19
C ILE A 19 -1.47 -2.73 -8.56
N PRO A 20 -1.10 -3.89 -9.15
CA PRO A 20 -1.37 -5.19 -8.55
C PRO A 20 -0.36 -5.55 -7.46
N ASN A 21 -0.81 -6.24 -6.41
CA ASN A 21 0.08 -6.91 -5.46
C ASN A 21 0.59 -8.26 -6.02
N LYS A 22 1.30 -9.04 -5.19
CA LYS A 22 1.83 -10.36 -5.57
C LYS A 22 0.74 -11.38 -5.95
N ASP A 23 -0.48 -11.19 -5.47
CA ASP A 23 -1.64 -12.05 -5.71
C ASP A 23 -2.54 -11.52 -6.85
N ASN A 24 -2.07 -10.53 -7.62
CA ASN A 24 -2.82 -9.80 -8.66
C ASN A 24 -4.06 -9.04 -8.16
N GLU A 25 -4.16 -8.80 -6.85
CA GLU A 25 -5.19 -7.93 -6.29
C GLU A 25 -4.77 -6.47 -6.45
N VAL A 26 -5.67 -5.60 -6.93
CA VAL A 26 -5.37 -4.19 -7.13
C VAL A 26 -5.32 -3.48 -5.79
N VAL A 27 -4.17 -2.88 -5.46
CA VAL A 27 -3.99 -2.09 -4.23
C VAL A 27 -4.20 -0.60 -4.45
N GLY A 28 -4.29 -0.15 -5.68
CA GLY A 28 -4.46 1.27 -6.00
C GLY A 28 -4.06 1.61 -7.42
N ALA A 29 -3.88 2.90 -7.66
CA ALA A 29 -3.51 3.47 -8.94
C ALA A 29 -2.25 4.35 -8.86
N CYS A 30 -1.52 4.43 -9.96
CA CYS A 30 -0.38 5.32 -10.14
C CYS A 30 -0.85 6.64 -10.77
N GLY A 31 -0.61 7.77 -10.10
CA GLY A 31 -0.96 9.10 -10.59
C GLY A 31 0.03 9.72 -11.58
N THR A 32 0.95 8.95 -12.19
CA THR A 32 1.93 9.47 -13.15
C THR A 32 2.17 8.53 -14.34
N ASN A 33 2.52 9.09 -15.49
CA ASN A 33 2.93 8.38 -16.70
C ASN A 33 4.42 7.98 -16.69
N VAL A 34 5.17 8.35 -15.64
CA VAL A 34 6.59 8.00 -15.52
C VAL A 34 6.72 6.53 -15.12
N PHE A 35 7.49 5.79 -15.90
CA PHE A 35 7.75 4.38 -15.68
C PHE A 35 8.53 4.15 -14.36
N CYS A 36 8.03 3.21 -13.55
CA CYS A 36 8.65 2.79 -12.29
C CYS A 36 9.12 1.33 -12.41
N ILE A 37 10.36 1.04 -12.03
CA ILE A 37 10.92 -0.34 -12.01
C ILE A 37 10.76 -1.00 -10.63
N LYS A 38 10.18 -0.29 -9.66
CA LYS A 38 10.00 -0.79 -8.30
C LYS A 38 8.71 -1.61 -8.21
N GLY A 39 8.72 -2.69 -7.43
CA GLY A 39 7.51 -3.46 -7.14
C GLY A 39 6.48 -2.65 -6.34
N TYR A 40 5.24 -3.15 -6.27
CA TYR A 40 4.11 -2.47 -5.63
C TYR A 40 4.37 -2.00 -4.19
N GLU A 41 5.24 -2.69 -3.45
CA GLU A 41 5.64 -2.30 -2.08
C GLU A 41 6.17 -0.85 -2.04
N ALA A 42 6.91 -0.43 -3.08
CA ALA A 42 7.46 0.93 -3.15
C ALA A 42 6.40 2.00 -3.42
N CYS A 43 5.20 1.62 -3.87
CA CYS A 43 4.13 2.58 -4.12
C CYS A 43 3.62 3.19 -2.81
N TYR A 44 3.65 2.45 -1.70
CA TYR A 44 3.20 2.97 -0.39
C TYR A 44 4.02 4.15 0.12
N VAL A 45 5.28 4.27 -0.29
CA VAL A 45 6.15 5.41 0.06
C VAL A 45 6.22 6.46 -1.06
N CYS A 46 5.46 6.29 -2.13
CA CYS A 46 5.43 7.18 -3.28
C CYS A 46 4.26 8.16 -3.18
N GLU A 47 4.52 9.46 -3.28
CA GLU A 47 3.49 10.52 -3.22
C GLU A 47 2.45 10.45 -4.36
N LYS A 48 2.80 9.78 -5.46
CA LYS A 48 1.91 9.59 -6.62
C LYS A 48 0.99 8.38 -6.48
N PHE A 49 1.11 7.64 -5.39
CA PHE A 49 0.22 6.52 -5.13
C PHE A 49 -1.16 7.01 -4.70
N ARG A 50 -2.18 6.35 -5.23
CA ARG A 50 -3.58 6.49 -4.87
C ARG A 50 -4.07 5.14 -4.35
N PRO A 51 -4.03 4.89 -3.03
CA PRO A 51 -4.47 3.63 -2.47
C PRO A 51 -5.97 3.43 -2.70
N LEU A 52 -6.37 2.20 -3.00
CA LEU A 52 -7.78 1.85 -3.19
C LEU A 52 -8.45 1.61 -1.83
N LEU A 53 -9.60 2.23 -1.58
CA LEU A 53 -10.29 2.17 -0.28
C LEU A 53 -10.53 0.72 0.19
N ASP A 54 -10.94 -0.15 -0.73
CA ASP A 54 -11.17 -1.58 -0.50
C ASP A 54 -10.00 -2.47 -0.95
N GLY A 55 -8.82 -1.87 -1.14
CA GLY A 55 -7.58 -2.60 -1.42
C GLY A 55 -7.15 -3.47 -0.23
N PRO A 56 -6.43 -4.59 -0.46
CA PRO A 56 -5.98 -5.52 0.58
C PRO A 56 -4.77 -5.00 1.38
N HIS A 57 -4.85 -3.76 1.86
CA HIS A 57 -3.78 -3.06 2.58
C HIS A 57 -3.43 -3.72 3.92
N GLU A 58 -4.44 -4.15 4.68
CA GLU A 58 -4.26 -4.86 5.95
C GLU A 58 -3.54 -6.20 5.77
N LYS A 59 -3.91 -6.95 4.71
CA LYS A 59 -3.24 -8.21 4.35
C LYS A 59 -1.75 -7.98 4.09
N PHE A 60 -1.41 -6.90 3.36
CA PHE A 60 -0.03 -6.55 3.11
C PHE A 60 0.70 -6.11 4.40
N LEU A 61 0.06 -5.27 5.22
CA LEU A 61 0.62 -4.84 6.52
C LEU A 61 0.96 -6.03 7.42
N ASN A 62 0.02 -6.97 7.56
CA ASN A 62 0.24 -8.19 8.33
C ASN A 62 1.41 -9.01 7.79
N SER A 63 1.55 -9.10 6.47
CA SER A 63 2.70 -9.80 5.85
C SER A 63 4.04 -9.15 6.18
N LEU A 64 4.10 -7.81 6.30
CA LEU A 64 5.33 -7.08 6.65
C LEU A 64 5.74 -7.32 8.10
N TYR A 65 4.77 -7.38 9.03
CA TYR A 65 5.07 -7.74 10.43
C TYR A 65 5.55 -9.17 10.57
N VAL A 66 4.92 -10.12 9.87
CA VAL A 66 5.38 -11.51 9.81
C VAL A 66 6.80 -11.59 9.25
N GLU A 67 7.10 -10.84 8.18
CA GLU A 67 8.44 -10.77 7.60
C GLU A 67 9.46 -10.18 8.59
N LYS A 68 9.12 -9.08 9.29
CA LYS A 68 9.98 -8.44 10.30
C LYS A 68 10.30 -9.39 11.45
N ASP A 69 9.29 -10.07 12.00
CA ASP A 69 9.48 -11.04 13.09
C ASP A 69 10.33 -12.24 12.63
N ALA A 70 10.10 -12.76 11.42
CA ALA A 70 10.92 -13.83 10.85
C ALA A 70 12.39 -13.41 10.70
N ARG A 71 12.65 -12.20 10.20
CA ARG A 71 14.00 -11.63 10.07
C ARG A 71 14.69 -11.47 11.43
N LEU A 72 13.96 -10.99 12.44
CA LEU A 72 14.47 -10.84 13.80
C LEU A 72 14.81 -12.21 14.41
N LYS A 73 13.92 -13.20 14.26
CA LYS A 73 14.14 -14.55 14.77
C LYS A 73 15.37 -15.21 14.14
N ALA A 74 15.54 -15.05 12.83
CA ALA A 74 16.63 -15.65 12.05
C ALA A 74 17.99 -14.99 12.30
N THR A 75 18.04 -13.66 12.39
CA THR A 75 19.32 -12.91 12.44
C THR A 75 19.69 -12.41 13.83
N LYS A 76 18.73 -12.33 14.77
CA LYS A 76 18.85 -11.67 16.08
C LYS A 76 19.28 -10.20 16.00
N SER A 77 19.24 -9.59 14.82
CA SER A 77 19.60 -8.20 14.59
C SER A 77 18.34 -7.35 14.43
N GLU A 78 18.11 -6.47 15.40
CA GLU A 78 17.02 -5.50 15.35
C GLU A 78 17.18 -4.50 14.20
N GLN A 79 18.43 -4.05 13.95
CA GLN A 79 18.74 -3.17 12.83
C GLN A 79 18.36 -3.79 11.49
N TYR A 80 18.70 -5.08 11.28
CA TYR A 80 18.36 -5.78 10.05
C TYR A 80 16.85 -6.02 9.92
N ALA A 81 16.20 -6.45 11.01
CA ALA A 81 14.75 -6.66 11.02
C ALA A 81 13.97 -5.38 10.69
N SER A 82 14.45 -4.23 11.15
CA SER A 82 13.78 -2.93 11.03
C SER A 82 14.04 -2.20 9.70
N THR A 83 14.75 -2.84 8.76
CA THR A 83 15.06 -2.24 7.42
C THR A 83 13.82 -1.88 6.59
N LYS A 84 12.64 -2.42 6.91
CA LYS A 84 11.37 -2.12 6.25
C LYS A 84 10.42 -1.26 7.11
N ASP A 85 10.86 -0.70 8.23
CA ASP A 85 9.96 0.03 9.14
C ASP A 85 9.32 1.26 8.50
N THR A 86 10.05 1.99 7.65
CA THR A 86 9.45 3.11 6.89
C THR A 86 8.32 2.65 5.98
N LEU A 87 8.43 1.47 5.39
CA LEU A 87 7.37 0.89 4.57
C LEU A 87 6.19 0.45 5.44
N ILE A 88 6.45 -0.18 6.60
CA ILE A 88 5.41 -0.56 7.56
C ILE A 88 4.59 0.67 7.97
N LEU A 89 5.26 1.74 8.42
CA LEU A 89 4.60 2.99 8.81
C LEU A 89 3.77 3.61 7.69
N ALA A 90 4.26 3.56 6.45
CA ALA A 90 3.51 4.06 5.30
C ALA A 90 2.25 3.23 5.01
N VAL A 91 2.33 1.91 5.19
CA VAL A 91 1.19 1.00 4.99
C VAL A 91 0.19 1.13 6.15
N GLU A 92 0.65 1.27 7.39
CA GLU A 92 -0.19 1.57 8.55
C GLU A 92 -0.99 2.85 8.33
N TRP A 93 -0.35 3.91 7.83
CA TRP A 93 -1.03 5.16 7.51
C TRP A 93 -2.13 4.96 6.46
N VAL A 94 -1.86 4.18 5.40
CA VAL A 94 -2.88 3.88 4.38
C VAL A 94 -4.05 3.10 4.98
N VAL A 95 -3.77 2.06 5.79
CA VAL A 95 -4.81 1.27 6.45
C VAL A 95 -5.69 2.16 7.33
N GLN A 96 -5.08 3.02 8.15
CA GLN A 96 -5.82 3.93 9.02
C GLN A 96 -6.64 4.92 8.19
N ALA A 97 -6.06 5.55 7.16
CA ALA A 97 -6.77 6.50 6.31
C ALA A 97 -7.97 5.86 5.59
N CYS A 98 -7.84 4.59 5.15
CA CYS A 98 -8.96 3.86 4.57
C CYS A 98 -10.04 3.55 5.62
N ALA A 99 -9.66 3.20 6.85
CA ALA A 99 -10.61 2.95 7.93
C ALA A 99 -11.38 4.22 8.32
N ASP A 100 -10.68 5.34 8.47
CA ASP A 100 -11.27 6.65 8.80
C ASP A 100 -12.30 7.06 7.73
N MET A 101 -11.94 6.94 6.44
CA MET A 101 -12.83 7.27 5.32
C MET A 101 -14.09 6.37 5.27
N LYS A 102 -13.98 5.09 5.66
CA LYS A 102 -15.14 4.19 5.75
C LYS A 102 -16.06 4.59 6.89
N GLN A 103 -15.50 4.92 8.06
CA GLN A 103 -16.29 5.36 9.21
C GLN A 103 -17.06 6.66 8.92
N GLU A 104 -16.41 7.64 8.29
CA GLU A 104 -17.07 8.90 7.89
C GLU A 104 -18.24 8.68 6.92
N SER A 105 -18.18 7.64 6.08
CA SER A 105 -19.26 7.29 5.14
C SER A 105 -20.43 6.55 5.79
N GLU A 106 -20.23 5.92 6.95
CA GLU A 106 -21.26 5.19 7.70
C GLU A 106 -22.03 6.08 8.70
N GLU A 107 -21.46 7.23 9.06
CA GLU A 107 -22.06 8.21 9.97
C GLU A 107 -22.94 9.26 9.24
N GLN A 108 -23.04 9.21 7.91
CA GLN A 108 -23.85 10.09 7.05
C GLN A 108 -25.16 9.44 6.59
#